data_AF-A0A2P2K414-F1
#
_entry.id   AF-A0A2P2K414-F1
#
_cell.length_a   1.000
_cell.length_b   1.000
_cell.length_c   1.000
_cell.angle_alpha   90.00
_cell.angle_beta   90.00
_cell.angle_gamma   90.00
#
_symmetry.space_group_name_H-M   'P 1'
#
loop_
_entity.id
_entity.type
_entity.pdbx_description
1 polymer ?
#
loop_
_entity_poly.entity_id
_entity_poly.type
_entity_poly.pdbx_seq_one_letter_code
_entity_poly.pdbx_strand_id
1 'polypeptide(L)'
;MLQGLRGKLRIATVLALTLWTGLLGLYGLLKPISNGCVMTYMYPTYIPISMGGGAASSAVPGKYGLYLYHEGWKKIDFDEHVKQLSGVPVLFIPGNGGSFKQVRSLAAESDRAYQGGALEKTYHFVASLTAEEGGINTDKKGFRLPNQYGRRLDWFAVDLEGEHSAMDGRILEEHTEYVVYAINRILDQYKESHDAREKEGAAVSSNLPKSVILVGHSMGGFVARAATIHPRLRKSAVETILTLSTPHQSPPVALQPSLSHYFANVNQAWKRGYEVQTTQTGHYMSYPLLSHVVIVSISGGYNDYQVRSKLETLDDIVPPTHGFTISSTSMRNVWLSMEHQAILWCNQLVVQVCGFSLPESSLNLLKKF
;
A
#
# COMPACT_ATOMS: atom_id res chain seq x y z
N MET A 1 49.34 -52.75 -19.55
CA MET A 1 49.35 -51.34 -19.07
C MET A 1 48.29 -50.45 -19.73
N LEU A 2 48.13 -50.47 -21.07
CA LEU A 2 47.17 -49.59 -21.80
C LEU A 2 45.67 -49.79 -21.45
N GLN A 3 45.22 -51.00 -21.14
CA GLN A 3 43.80 -51.26 -20.83
C GLN A 3 43.34 -50.64 -19.51
N GLY A 4 44.20 -50.65 -18.48
CA GLY A 4 43.92 -50.00 -17.19
C GLY A 4 43.87 -48.48 -17.28
N LEU A 5 44.67 -47.88 -18.19
CA LEU A 5 44.66 -46.45 -18.46
C LEU A 5 43.36 -46.01 -19.16
N ARG A 6 42.87 -46.80 -20.12
CA ARG A 6 41.58 -46.57 -20.80
C ARG A 6 40.39 -46.64 -19.83
N GLY A 7 40.40 -47.58 -18.90
CA GLY A 7 39.36 -47.69 -17.87
C GLY A 7 39.31 -46.47 -16.95
N LYS A 8 40.47 -46.03 -16.45
CA LYS A 8 40.60 -44.82 -15.61
C LYS A 8 40.16 -43.56 -16.36
N LEU A 9 40.51 -43.43 -17.65
CA LEU A 9 40.11 -42.29 -18.47
C LEU A 9 38.59 -42.24 -18.66
N ARG A 10 37.93 -43.37 -18.92
CA ARG A 10 36.46 -43.43 -19.04
C ARG A 10 35.75 -43.02 -17.75
N ILE A 11 36.23 -43.49 -16.60
CA ILE A 11 35.67 -43.11 -15.29
C ILE A 11 35.84 -41.60 -15.06
N ALA A 12 37.03 -41.06 -15.35
CA ALA A 12 37.28 -39.62 -15.22
C ALA A 12 36.38 -38.78 -16.15
N THR A 13 36.15 -39.22 -17.39
CA THR A 13 35.23 -38.54 -18.31
C THR A 13 33.80 -38.55 -17.80
N VAL A 14 33.31 -39.68 -17.27
CA VAL A 14 31.96 -39.76 -16.70
C VAL A 14 31.83 -38.85 -15.49
N LEU A 15 32.80 -38.84 -14.57
CA LEU A 15 32.80 -37.96 -13.39
C LEU A 15 32.84 -36.47 -13.77
N ALA A 16 33.62 -36.11 -14.78
CA ALA A 16 33.69 -34.74 -15.27
C ALA A 16 32.35 -34.31 -15.89
N LEU A 17 31.72 -35.19 -16.69
CA LEU A 17 30.41 -34.90 -17.29
C LEU A 17 29.31 -34.78 -16.23
N THR A 18 29.27 -35.67 -15.23
CA THR A 18 28.27 -35.59 -14.16
C THR A 18 28.44 -34.32 -13.34
N LEU A 19 29.67 -33.97 -12.97
CA LEU A 19 29.98 -32.72 -12.26
C LEU A 19 29.57 -31.50 -13.09
N TRP A 20 29.87 -31.50 -14.39
CA TRP A 20 29.51 -30.41 -15.28
C TRP A 20 27.99 -30.26 -15.44
N THR A 21 27.26 -31.35 -15.62
CA THR A 21 25.78 -31.32 -15.65
C THR A 21 25.19 -30.89 -14.30
N GLY A 22 25.79 -31.29 -13.18
CA GLY A 22 25.38 -30.86 -11.85
C GLY A 22 25.60 -29.37 -11.63
N LEU A 23 26.75 -28.84 -12.06
CA LEU A 23 27.06 -27.41 -12.00
C LEU A 23 26.16 -26.58 -12.92
N LEU A 24 25.84 -27.07 -14.13
CA LEU A 24 24.89 -26.40 -15.02
C LEU A 24 23.47 -26.43 -14.48
N GLY A 25 23.03 -27.56 -13.92
CA GLY A 25 21.73 -27.67 -13.26
C GLY A 25 21.63 -26.73 -12.07
N LEU A 26 22.66 -26.71 -11.22
CA LEU A 26 22.76 -25.80 -10.07
C LEU A 26 22.81 -24.34 -10.52
N TYR A 27 23.58 -24.00 -11.56
CA TYR A 27 23.60 -22.66 -12.14
C TYR A 27 22.22 -22.26 -12.69
N GLY A 28 21.51 -23.18 -13.36
CA GLY A 28 20.15 -22.94 -13.83
C GLY A 28 19.15 -22.70 -12.69
N LEU A 29 19.31 -23.40 -11.56
CA LEU A 29 18.51 -23.22 -10.35
C LEU A 29 18.86 -21.93 -9.59
N LEU A 30 20.14 -21.53 -9.60
CA LEU A 30 20.63 -20.32 -8.92
C LEU A 30 20.51 -19.07 -9.77
N LYS A 31 20.31 -19.18 -11.09
CA LYS A 31 20.15 -18.04 -11.98
C LYS A 31 18.85 -17.32 -11.61
N PRO A 32 18.93 -16.08 -11.08
CA PRO A 32 17.73 -15.36 -10.71
C PRO A 32 16.88 -15.10 -11.96
N ILE A 33 15.60 -15.43 -11.85
CA ILE A 33 14.62 -15.10 -12.90
C ILE A 33 14.56 -13.58 -12.97
N SER A 34 14.73 -13.01 -14.18
CA SER A 34 14.55 -11.57 -14.35
C SER A 34 13.12 -11.21 -13.93
N ASN A 35 13.01 -10.33 -12.95
CA ASN A 35 11.73 -9.97 -12.34
C ASN A 35 10.85 -9.08 -13.24
N GLY A 36 11.27 -8.79 -14.48
CA GLY A 36 10.53 -7.99 -15.48
C GLY A 36 10.22 -6.56 -15.01
N CYS A 37 10.66 -6.21 -13.81
CA CYS A 37 10.17 -5.11 -13.02
C CYS A 37 11.06 -3.90 -13.25
N VAL A 38 10.46 -2.80 -13.67
CA VAL A 38 11.19 -1.58 -13.94
C VAL A 38 11.25 -0.79 -12.64
N MET A 39 12.44 -0.33 -12.27
CA MET A 39 12.61 0.45 -11.05
C MET A 39 12.11 1.87 -11.24
N THR A 40 11.43 2.40 -10.23
CA THR A 40 11.12 3.84 -10.12
C THR A 40 12.36 4.63 -9.68
N TYR A 41 12.54 5.85 -10.19
CA TYR A 41 13.60 6.78 -9.79
C TYR A 41 12.99 8.03 -9.18
N MET A 42 13.60 8.66 -8.17
CA MET A 42 12.99 9.79 -7.46
C MET A 42 14.01 10.63 -6.69
N TYR A 43 13.61 11.83 -6.28
CA TYR A 43 14.37 12.76 -5.44
C TYR A 43 13.60 13.07 -4.15
N PRO A 44 13.62 12.15 -3.17
CA PRO A 44 12.74 12.22 -2.02
C PRO A 44 13.26 13.18 -0.96
N THR A 45 12.41 14.10 -0.51
CA THR A 45 12.61 14.91 0.69
C THR A 45 11.51 14.58 1.69
N TYR A 46 11.86 14.45 2.97
CA TYR A 46 10.93 14.11 4.05
C TYR A 46 10.85 15.26 5.05
N ILE A 47 9.68 15.87 5.13
CA ILE A 47 9.40 17.02 5.99
C ILE A 47 8.79 16.50 7.29
N PRO A 48 9.42 16.67 8.45
CA PRO A 48 8.86 16.21 9.71
C PRO A 48 7.59 17.01 10.05
N ILE A 49 6.52 16.31 10.41
CA ILE A 49 5.29 16.93 10.92
C ILE A 49 5.36 16.96 12.43
N SER A 50 5.30 18.17 13.00
CA SER A 50 5.29 18.34 14.45
C SER A 50 4.06 17.67 15.05
N MET A 51 4.25 16.73 15.95
CA MET A 51 3.14 15.98 16.53
C MET A 51 2.33 16.79 17.56
N GLY A 52 2.81 17.97 18.00
CA GLY A 52 2.11 18.82 18.97
C GLY A 52 2.08 18.22 20.38
N GLY A 53 2.62 18.94 21.36
CA GLY A 53 2.77 18.49 22.75
C GLY A 53 1.47 18.33 23.57
N GLY A 54 0.30 18.24 22.93
CA GLY A 54 -1.01 18.24 23.58
C GLY A 54 -1.62 16.86 23.85
N ALA A 55 -1.06 15.78 23.32
CA ALA A 55 -1.56 14.43 23.58
C ALA A 55 -0.58 13.64 24.45
N ALA A 56 -0.58 13.94 25.74
CA ALA A 56 0.00 13.09 26.80
C ALA A 56 -0.70 11.72 26.96
N SER A 57 -1.20 11.12 25.86
CA SER A 57 -2.00 9.88 25.89
C SER A 57 -1.70 8.87 24.77
N SER A 58 -0.77 9.13 23.85
CA SER A 58 -0.13 8.07 23.06
C SER A 58 0.96 7.43 23.93
N ALA A 59 0.95 6.11 24.09
CA ALA A 59 1.78 5.38 25.06
C ALA A 59 3.29 5.59 24.91
N VAL A 60 3.80 6.19 23.82
CA VAL A 60 5.21 6.58 23.72
C VAL A 60 5.40 7.91 22.95
N PRO A 61 5.30 9.07 23.61
CA PRO A 61 5.70 10.35 23.01
C PRO A 61 7.18 10.29 22.62
N GLY A 62 7.50 10.58 21.35
CA GLY A 62 8.87 10.69 20.85
C GLY A 62 9.53 9.40 20.33
N LYS A 63 8.84 8.25 20.34
CA LYS A 63 9.37 7.00 19.75
C LYS A 63 9.21 6.96 18.22
N TYR A 64 8.04 7.36 17.72
CA TYR A 64 7.70 7.25 16.30
C TYR A 64 7.57 8.63 15.64
N GLY A 65 7.82 8.68 14.34
CA GLY A 65 7.80 9.90 13.53
C GLY A 65 6.66 9.96 12.51
N LEU A 66 6.32 11.16 12.06
CA LEU A 66 5.41 11.41 10.94
C LEU A 66 6.08 12.37 9.97
N TYR A 67 6.13 11.97 8.71
CA TYR A 67 6.80 12.74 7.65
C TYR A 67 5.86 12.99 6.49
N LEU A 68 5.90 14.19 5.93
CA LEU A 68 5.31 14.54 4.64
C LEU A 68 6.37 14.37 3.55
N TYR A 69 6.04 13.64 2.50
CA TYR A 69 6.87 13.44 1.32
C TYR A 69 6.83 14.66 0.39
N HIS A 70 7.99 15.06 -0.10
CA HIS A 70 8.15 16.05 -1.15
C HIS A 70 9.07 15.52 -2.26
N GLU A 71 8.60 15.58 -3.51
CA GLU A 71 9.42 15.26 -4.68
C GLU A 71 10.20 16.50 -5.14
N GLY A 72 11.53 16.40 -5.14
CA GLY A 72 12.38 17.43 -5.74
C GLY A 72 13.76 17.57 -5.11
N TRP A 73 14.69 18.00 -5.96
CA TRP A 73 16.07 18.38 -5.62
C TRP A 73 16.25 19.79 -5.05
N LYS A 74 15.24 20.67 -5.16
CA LYS A 74 15.36 22.07 -4.70
C LYS A 74 15.22 22.11 -3.19
N LYS A 75 16.04 22.94 -2.53
CA LYS A 75 15.85 23.23 -1.11
C LYS A 75 14.53 23.98 -0.95
N ILE A 76 13.70 23.52 -0.02
CA ILE A 76 12.41 24.10 0.32
C ILE A 76 12.41 24.54 1.78
N ASP A 77 11.60 25.56 2.08
CA ASP A 77 11.25 25.88 3.46
C ASP A 77 10.14 24.93 3.91
N PHE A 78 10.39 24.19 4.99
CA PHE A 78 9.48 23.16 5.49
C PHE A 78 8.21 23.76 6.09
N ASP A 79 8.33 24.87 6.81
CA ASP A 79 7.20 25.52 7.47
C ASP A 79 6.29 26.16 6.42
N GLU A 80 6.87 26.79 5.40
CA GLU A 80 6.12 27.31 4.26
C GLU A 80 5.44 26.19 3.46
N HIS A 81 6.15 25.07 3.22
CA HIS A 81 5.58 23.95 2.45
C HIS A 81 4.39 23.32 3.16
N VAL A 82 4.50 23.09 4.47
CA VAL A 82 3.43 22.51 5.29
C VAL A 82 2.23 23.47 5.34
N LYS A 83 2.46 24.77 5.43
CA LYS A 83 1.40 25.79 5.39
C LYS A 83 0.60 25.78 4.08
N GLN A 84 1.20 25.37 2.97
CA GLN A 84 0.55 25.32 1.65
C GLN A 84 -0.21 24.00 1.36
N LEU A 85 -0.36 23.12 2.35
CA LEU A 85 -1.12 21.87 2.19
C LEU A 85 -2.56 22.10 1.73
N SER A 86 -2.95 21.41 0.66
CA SER A 86 -4.27 21.56 0.01
C SER A 86 -4.73 20.34 -0.82
N GLY A 87 -3.89 19.30 -0.93
CA GLY A 87 -4.18 18.07 -1.64
C GLY A 87 -5.08 17.12 -0.86
N VAL A 88 -5.11 15.86 -1.30
CA VAL A 88 -5.80 14.76 -0.63
C VAL A 88 -4.79 14.02 0.26
N PRO A 89 -5.02 13.91 1.57
CA PRO A 89 -4.07 13.23 2.45
C PRO A 89 -4.06 11.73 2.24
N VAL A 90 -2.86 11.18 2.06
CA VAL A 90 -2.60 9.73 2.00
C VAL A 90 -1.59 9.38 3.09
N LEU A 91 -1.86 8.38 3.91
CA LEU A 91 -0.94 7.90 4.95
C LEU A 91 -0.38 6.54 4.58
N PHE A 92 0.92 6.48 4.36
CA PHE A 92 1.66 5.24 4.18
C PHE A 92 2.10 4.65 5.53
N ILE A 93 1.85 3.34 5.69
CA ILE A 93 2.21 2.58 6.90
C ILE A 93 3.16 1.45 6.50
N PRO A 94 4.44 1.50 6.93
CA PRO A 94 5.42 0.48 6.59
C PRO A 94 5.16 -0.84 7.31
N GLY A 95 5.75 -1.91 6.76
CA GLY A 95 5.69 -3.25 7.31
C GLY A 95 6.71 -3.52 8.42
N ASN A 96 6.80 -4.80 8.78
CA ASN A 96 7.81 -5.33 9.70
C ASN A 96 9.24 -4.95 9.28
N GLY A 97 10.01 -4.32 10.16
CA GLY A 97 11.37 -3.85 9.85
C GLY A 97 11.42 -2.75 8.77
N GLY A 98 10.27 -2.19 8.39
CA GLY A 98 10.15 -1.23 7.30
C GLY A 98 10.47 0.19 7.74
N SER A 99 10.96 0.99 6.79
CA SER A 99 11.16 2.42 6.97
C SER A 99 10.05 3.19 6.27
N PHE A 100 9.63 4.32 6.84
CA PHE A 100 8.74 5.29 6.19
C PHE A 100 9.19 5.67 4.76
N LYS A 101 10.49 5.55 4.46
CA LYS A 101 11.08 5.82 3.14
C LYS A 101 10.63 4.85 2.04
N GLN A 102 9.96 3.76 2.39
CA GLN A 102 9.34 2.83 1.43
C GLN A 102 8.26 3.49 0.57
N VAL A 103 7.65 4.58 1.03
CA VAL A 103 6.61 5.34 0.31
C VAL A 103 7.10 5.98 -1.00
N ARG A 104 8.41 6.18 -1.13
CA ARG A 104 9.04 7.07 -2.12
C ARG A 104 8.58 6.85 -3.57
N SER A 105 8.45 5.60 -4.00
CA SER A 105 8.07 5.27 -5.38
C SER A 105 6.61 5.68 -5.65
N LEU A 106 5.71 5.34 -4.73
CA LEU A 106 4.29 5.67 -4.79
C LEU A 106 4.08 7.19 -4.78
N ALA A 107 4.78 7.89 -3.89
CA ALA A 107 4.65 9.33 -3.78
C ALA A 107 5.23 10.06 -5.02
N ALA A 108 6.38 9.62 -5.53
CA ALA A 108 7.00 10.23 -6.69
C ALA A 108 6.21 10.00 -7.99
N GLU A 109 5.67 8.79 -8.22
CA GLU A 109 4.80 8.54 -9.38
C GLU A 109 3.48 9.30 -9.26
N SER A 110 2.91 9.41 -8.05
CA SER A 110 1.69 10.22 -7.82
C SER A 110 1.91 11.69 -8.15
N ASP A 111 3.05 12.25 -7.75
CA ASP A 111 3.40 13.64 -8.02
C ASP A 111 3.62 13.89 -9.53
N ARG A 112 4.33 13.00 -10.23
CA ARG A 112 4.51 13.09 -11.69
C ARG A 112 3.19 13.04 -12.46
N ALA A 113 2.30 12.15 -12.07
CA ALA A 113 1.01 12.00 -12.72
C ALA A 113 0.07 13.19 -12.42
N TYR A 114 0.25 13.88 -11.29
CA TYR A 114 -0.41 15.17 -11.02
C TYR A 114 0.19 16.34 -11.82
N GLN A 115 1.51 16.39 -12.00
CA GLN A 115 2.18 17.46 -12.75
C GLN A 115 1.97 17.39 -14.28
N GLY A 116 1.29 16.35 -14.78
CA GLY A 116 1.12 16.14 -16.22
C GLY A 116 2.42 15.78 -16.94
N GLY A 117 3.41 15.26 -16.21
CA GLY A 117 4.65 14.76 -16.79
C GLY A 117 4.35 13.69 -17.84
N ALA A 118 5.17 13.63 -18.90
CA ALA A 118 5.03 12.61 -19.92
C ALA A 118 5.11 11.23 -19.26
N LEU A 119 3.94 10.58 -19.11
CA LEU A 119 3.85 9.14 -18.93
C LEU A 119 4.70 8.53 -20.05
N GLU A 120 5.83 7.94 -19.72
CA GLU A 120 6.70 7.36 -20.72
C GLU A 120 5.86 6.30 -21.46
N LYS A 121 5.55 6.58 -22.74
CA LYS A 121 4.62 5.78 -23.57
C LYS A 121 5.03 4.31 -23.64
N THR A 122 6.31 4.02 -23.35
CA THR A 122 6.91 2.69 -23.33
C THR A 122 6.55 1.86 -22.09
N TYR A 123 6.30 2.48 -20.93
CA TYR A 123 5.91 1.78 -19.70
C TYR A 123 4.39 1.80 -19.46
N HIS A 124 3.68 2.76 -20.08
CA HIS A 124 2.24 2.79 -20.17
C HIS A 124 1.76 2.31 -21.53
N PHE A 125 1.92 1.01 -21.81
CA PHE A 125 1.06 0.37 -22.80
C PHE A 125 -0.36 0.28 -22.20
N VAL A 126 -1.03 1.42 -22.19
CA VAL A 126 -2.44 1.53 -22.52
C VAL A 126 -3.35 0.57 -21.72
N ALA A 127 -3.74 1.02 -20.53
CA ALA A 127 -5.06 0.74 -19.96
C ALA A 127 -6.19 1.42 -20.77
N SER A 128 -6.04 1.62 -22.09
CA SER A 128 -7.20 1.85 -22.92
C SER A 128 -7.70 0.48 -23.32
N LEU A 129 -8.91 0.15 -22.89
CA LEU A 129 -9.73 -0.88 -23.51
C LEU A 129 -9.60 -0.69 -25.03
N THR A 130 -8.96 -1.64 -25.72
CA THR A 130 -9.05 -1.70 -27.17
C THR A 130 -10.51 -1.92 -27.50
N ALA A 131 -11.00 -1.25 -28.54
CA ALA A 131 -12.40 -1.29 -28.96
C ALA A 131 -12.92 -2.70 -29.32
N GLU A 132 -12.05 -3.72 -29.28
CA GLU A 132 -12.38 -5.11 -29.58
C GLU A 132 -12.82 -5.91 -28.33
N GLU A 133 -12.47 -5.49 -27.11
CA GLU A 133 -12.81 -6.23 -25.88
C GLU A 133 -14.15 -5.77 -25.23
N GLY A 134 -14.71 -4.66 -25.69
CA GLY A 134 -16.03 -4.17 -25.30
C GLY A 134 -17.00 -4.37 -26.45
N GLY A 135 -17.65 -5.53 -26.52
CA GLY A 135 -18.63 -5.90 -27.54
C GLY A 135 -19.92 -5.05 -27.52
N ILE A 136 -19.81 -3.73 -27.62
CA ILE A 136 -20.91 -2.78 -27.72
C ILE A 136 -20.53 -1.74 -28.77
N ASN A 137 -21.16 -1.84 -29.94
CA ASN A 137 -21.21 -0.81 -30.97
C ASN A 137 -21.94 0.42 -30.39
N THR A 138 -21.24 1.26 -29.63
CA THR A 138 -21.72 2.58 -29.24
C THR A 138 -20.66 3.62 -29.53
N ASP A 139 -21.07 4.58 -30.35
CA ASP A 139 -20.45 5.81 -30.81
C ASP A 139 -19.11 6.27 -30.17
N LYS A 140 -18.24 6.71 -31.08
CA LYS A 140 -16.89 7.28 -30.93
C LYS A 140 -16.79 8.49 -29.98
N LYS A 141 -17.07 8.31 -28.69
CA LYS A 141 -16.56 9.18 -27.61
C LYS A 141 -15.80 8.30 -26.62
N GLY A 142 -14.61 7.89 -27.07
CA GLY A 142 -13.67 7.12 -26.27
C GLY A 142 -13.41 7.78 -24.92
N PHE A 143 -13.46 6.96 -23.88
CA PHE A 143 -13.06 7.30 -22.53
C PHE A 143 -11.58 7.73 -22.54
N ARG A 144 -11.33 9.05 -22.59
CA ARG A 144 -10.01 9.62 -22.34
C ARG A 144 -9.82 9.63 -20.83
N LEU A 145 -9.01 8.69 -20.31
CA LEU A 145 -8.44 8.85 -18.96
C LEU A 145 -7.77 10.23 -18.94
N PRO A 146 -8.11 11.12 -17.98
CA PRO A 146 -7.49 12.43 -17.93
C PRO A 146 -5.97 12.25 -17.80
N ASN A 147 -5.22 12.90 -18.69
CA ASN A 147 -3.74 12.88 -18.70
C ASN A 147 -3.14 13.55 -17.44
N GLN A 148 -3.98 14.09 -16.55
CA GLN A 148 -3.59 14.80 -15.35
C GLN A 148 -4.64 14.59 -14.26
N TYR A 149 -4.19 14.33 -13.04
CA TYR A 149 -5.08 14.17 -11.89
C TYR A 149 -5.67 15.50 -11.41
N GLY A 150 -6.96 15.53 -11.08
CA GLY A 150 -7.67 16.76 -10.69
C GLY A 150 -7.27 17.33 -9.33
N ARG A 151 -6.63 16.53 -8.46
CA ARG A 151 -6.08 16.96 -7.16
C ARG A 151 -4.78 16.23 -6.87
N ARG A 152 -3.84 16.92 -6.22
CA ARG A 152 -2.58 16.34 -5.73
C ARG A 152 -2.84 15.37 -4.56
N LEU A 153 -2.10 14.28 -4.51
CA LEU A 153 -2.03 13.41 -3.34
C LEU A 153 -0.85 13.86 -2.47
N ASP A 154 -1.13 14.26 -1.23
CA ASP A 154 -0.10 14.63 -0.27
C ASP A 154 0.22 13.38 0.57
N TRP A 155 1.37 12.77 0.31
CA TRP A 155 1.79 11.52 0.94
C TRP A 155 2.48 11.77 2.27
N PHE A 156 1.85 11.32 3.34
CA PHE A 156 2.42 11.19 4.66
C PHE A 156 2.93 9.77 4.86
N ALA A 157 3.94 9.59 5.71
CA ALA A 157 4.45 8.28 6.08
C ALA A 157 4.80 8.27 7.57
N VAL A 158 4.36 7.22 8.28
CA VAL A 158 4.75 6.99 9.68
C VAL A 158 6.11 6.28 9.73
N ASP A 159 6.96 6.74 10.65
CA ASP A 159 8.21 6.09 11.02
C ASP A 159 8.01 5.29 12.30
N LEU A 160 8.04 3.97 12.16
CA LEU A 160 7.80 3.01 13.24
C LEU A 160 9.12 2.42 13.77
N GLU A 161 10.23 3.16 13.61
CA GLU A 161 11.59 2.79 14.05
C GLU A 161 12.10 1.44 13.51
N GLY A 162 11.51 0.94 12.43
CA GLY A 162 11.86 -0.36 11.87
C GLY A 162 11.64 -1.53 12.85
N GLU A 163 10.69 -1.42 13.77
CA GLU A 163 10.44 -2.49 14.73
C GLU A 163 9.92 -3.78 14.06
N HIS A 164 10.24 -4.91 14.68
CA HIS A 164 9.87 -6.23 14.18
C HIS A 164 8.43 -6.62 14.55
N SER A 165 7.47 -5.86 14.03
CA SER A 165 6.04 -5.99 14.32
C SER A 165 5.41 -7.32 13.90
N ALA A 166 6.07 -8.11 13.04
CA ALA A 166 5.60 -9.46 12.69
C ALA A 166 5.83 -10.50 13.80
N MET A 167 6.54 -10.14 14.88
CA MET A 167 6.95 -11.10 15.92
C MET A 167 6.27 -10.88 17.27
N ASP A 168 5.67 -9.70 17.50
CA ASP A 168 5.09 -9.31 18.78
C ASP A 168 3.78 -8.54 18.61
N GLY A 169 2.70 -9.06 19.21
CA GLY A 169 1.38 -8.44 19.16
C GLY A 169 1.33 -7.08 19.87
N ARG A 170 2.14 -6.87 20.91
CA ARG A 170 2.18 -5.61 21.65
C ARG A 170 2.76 -4.48 20.81
N ILE A 171 3.81 -4.76 20.04
CA ILE A 171 4.39 -3.80 19.08
C ILE A 171 3.34 -3.41 18.05
N LEU A 172 2.57 -4.37 17.54
CA LEU A 172 1.53 -4.11 16.53
C LEU A 172 0.36 -3.27 17.09
N GLU A 173 0.01 -3.46 18.36
CA GLU A 173 -0.93 -2.60 19.08
C GLU A 173 -0.38 -1.17 19.21
N GLU A 174 0.89 -1.00 19.61
CA GLU A 174 1.53 0.32 19.70
C GLU A 174 1.59 1.03 18.35
N HIS A 175 1.90 0.30 17.26
CA HIS A 175 1.86 0.83 15.89
C HIS A 175 0.45 1.31 15.53
N THR A 176 -0.58 0.55 15.94
CA THR A 176 -1.98 0.94 15.73
C THR A 176 -2.34 2.21 16.49
N GLU A 177 -1.95 2.32 17.75
CA GLU A 177 -2.18 3.55 18.53
C GLU A 177 -1.53 4.77 17.89
N TYR A 178 -0.28 4.63 17.43
CA TYR A 178 0.43 5.72 16.77
C TYR A 178 -0.19 6.10 15.43
N VAL A 179 -0.59 5.13 14.62
CA VAL A 179 -1.25 5.40 13.33
C VAL A 179 -2.57 6.15 13.54
N VAL A 180 -3.37 5.79 14.54
CA VAL A 180 -4.60 6.53 14.89
C VAL A 180 -4.29 7.98 15.26
N TYR A 181 -3.24 8.19 16.04
CA TYR A 181 -2.79 9.53 16.39
C TYR A 181 -2.30 10.32 15.16
N ALA A 182 -1.54 9.68 14.27
CA ALA A 182 -1.06 10.26 13.02
C ALA A 182 -2.23 10.68 12.10
N ILE A 183 -3.27 9.84 11.95
CA ILE A 183 -4.46 10.19 11.16
C ILE A 183 -5.13 11.45 11.70
N ASN A 184 -5.37 11.50 13.02
CA ASN A 184 -5.96 12.68 13.65
C ASN A 184 -5.07 13.93 13.47
N ARG A 185 -3.76 13.77 13.61
CA ARG A 185 -2.79 14.85 13.47
C ARG A 185 -2.73 15.40 12.04
N ILE A 186 -2.79 14.55 11.03
CA ILE A 186 -2.86 14.95 9.62
C ILE A 186 -4.08 15.84 9.40
N LEU A 187 -5.26 15.41 9.85
CA LEU A 187 -6.49 16.21 9.69
C LEU A 187 -6.38 17.57 10.41
N ASP A 188 -5.75 17.61 11.59
CA ASP A 188 -5.48 18.88 12.29
C ASP A 188 -4.50 19.76 11.53
N GLN A 189 -3.46 19.17 10.91
CA GLN A 189 -2.47 19.89 10.11
C GLN A 189 -3.12 20.59 8.92
N TYR A 190 -4.09 19.94 8.25
CA TYR A 190 -4.83 20.58 7.16
C TYR A 190 -5.65 21.77 7.64
N LYS A 191 -6.27 21.67 8.81
CA LYS A 191 -7.00 22.78 9.42
C LYS A 191 -6.07 23.94 9.75
N GLU A 192 -4.95 23.67 10.42
CA GLU A 192 -3.92 24.67 10.75
C GLU A 192 -3.39 25.37 9.49
N SER A 193 -3.14 24.61 8.41
CA SER A 193 -2.63 25.12 7.15
C SER A 193 -3.67 25.98 6.42
N HIS A 194 -4.94 25.58 6.44
CA HIS A 194 -6.05 26.38 5.92
C HIS A 194 -6.17 27.72 6.67
N ASP A 195 -6.25 27.67 8.00
CA ASP A 195 -6.40 28.87 8.84
C ASP A 195 -5.21 29.83 8.66
N ALA A 196 -4.01 29.30 8.47
CA ALA A 196 -2.81 30.10 8.22
C ALA A 196 -2.82 30.78 6.83
N ARG A 197 -3.34 30.11 5.79
CA ARG A 197 -3.54 30.71 4.45
C ARG A 197 -4.66 31.74 4.43
N GLU A 198 -5.73 31.50 5.18
CA GLU A 198 -6.84 32.45 5.32
C GLU A 198 -6.40 33.77 5.94
N LYS A 199 -5.57 33.71 7.00
CA LYS A 199 -4.98 34.91 7.63
C LYS A 199 -4.11 35.74 6.68
N GLU A 200 -3.52 35.11 5.66
CA GLU A 200 -2.70 35.80 4.65
C GLU A 200 -3.48 36.28 3.44
N GLY A 201 -4.82 36.11 3.43
CA GLY A 201 -5.66 36.48 2.28
C GLY A 201 -5.47 35.58 1.05
N ALA A 202 -4.80 34.44 1.21
CA ALA A 202 -4.49 33.48 0.16
C ALA A 202 -5.40 32.24 0.17
N ALA A 203 -6.49 32.25 0.94
CA ALA A 203 -7.42 31.13 1.01
C ALA A 203 -8.15 30.93 -0.33
N VAL A 204 -7.67 29.98 -1.11
CA VAL A 204 -8.45 29.34 -2.18
C VAL A 204 -9.62 28.61 -1.52
N SER A 205 -10.82 28.69 -2.11
CA SER A 205 -12.01 27.93 -1.72
C SER A 205 -11.77 26.42 -1.93
N SER A 206 -11.00 25.79 -1.02
CA SER A 206 -10.73 24.36 -1.02
C SER A 206 -11.32 23.76 0.25
N ASN A 207 -12.26 22.83 0.10
CA ASN A 207 -12.82 22.11 1.24
C ASN A 207 -11.73 21.35 2.00
N LEU A 208 -11.74 21.49 3.33
CA LEU A 208 -10.88 20.73 4.24
C LEU A 208 -11.14 19.22 4.09
N PRO A 209 -10.09 18.39 3.99
CA PRO A 209 -10.26 16.94 3.96
C PRO A 209 -10.85 16.44 5.28
N LYS A 210 -11.82 15.52 5.17
CA LYS A 210 -12.46 14.88 6.33
C LYS A 210 -11.91 13.47 6.60
N SER A 211 -11.33 12.86 5.58
CA SER A 211 -10.80 11.50 5.59
C SER A 211 -9.38 11.46 5.06
N VAL A 212 -8.63 10.44 5.48
CA VAL A 212 -7.26 10.12 5.05
C VAL A 212 -7.30 8.75 4.35
N ILE A 213 -6.69 8.66 3.17
CA ILE A 213 -6.53 7.37 2.47
C ILE A 213 -5.38 6.62 3.15
N LEU A 214 -5.61 5.37 3.57
CA LEU A 214 -4.55 4.55 4.16
C LEU A 214 -3.92 3.64 3.11
N VAL A 215 -2.59 3.59 3.06
CA VAL A 215 -1.83 2.66 2.22
C VAL A 215 -0.87 1.90 3.10
N GLY A 216 -1.17 0.63 3.37
CA GLY A 216 -0.33 -0.19 4.23
C GLY A 216 0.41 -1.28 3.45
N HIS A 217 1.67 -1.50 3.78
CA HIS A 217 2.47 -2.60 3.24
C HIS A 217 2.70 -3.66 4.30
N SER A 218 2.57 -4.93 3.93
CA SER A 218 2.84 -6.05 4.85
C SER A 218 2.02 -5.88 6.13
N MET A 219 2.65 -6.02 7.31
CA MET A 219 2.03 -5.76 8.62
C MET A 219 1.43 -4.35 8.75
N GLY A 220 1.93 -3.35 8.04
CA GLY A 220 1.39 -2.00 8.04
C GLY A 220 -0.04 -1.90 7.49
N GLY A 221 -0.42 -2.79 6.56
CA GLY A 221 -1.80 -2.90 6.10
C GLY A 221 -2.74 -3.53 7.13
N PHE A 222 -2.22 -4.46 7.94
CA PHE A 222 -2.96 -4.98 9.08
C PHE A 222 -3.15 -3.90 10.15
N VAL A 223 -2.10 -3.11 10.44
CA VAL A 223 -2.19 -1.93 11.31
C VAL A 223 -3.21 -0.92 10.80
N ALA A 224 -3.26 -0.68 9.48
CA ALA A 224 -4.27 0.20 8.88
C ALA A 224 -5.71 -0.28 9.21
N ARG A 225 -5.95 -1.59 9.09
CA ARG A 225 -7.24 -2.19 9.45
C ARG A 225 -7.52 -2.13 10.95
N ALA A 226 -6.52 -2.35 11.79
CA ALA A 226 -6.69 -2.23 13.23
C ALA A 226 -7.01 -0.79 13.65
N ALA A 227 -6.41 0.20 12.98
CA ALA A 227 -6.64 1.62 13.23
C ALA A 227 -8.08 2.05 12.91
N THR A 228 -8.71 1.51 11.86
CA THR A 228 -10.08 1.94 11.46
C THR A 228 -11.17 1.58 12.46
N ILE A 229 -10.97 0.52 13.24
CA ILE A 229 -11.89 0.08 14.30
C ILE A 229 -11.49 0.61 15.68
N HIS A 230 -10.43 1.41 15.76
CA HIS A 230 -9.89 1.88 17.02
C HIS A 230 -10.79 2.97 17.64
N PRO A 231 -11.15 2.90 18.94
CA PRO A 231 -12.14 3.80 19.56
C PRO A 231 -11.73 5.29 19.59
N ARG A 232 -10.42 5.58 19.54
CA ARG A 232 -9.87 6.94 19.47
C ARG A 232 -9.83 7.56 18.06
N LEU A 233 -10.19 6.79 17.02
CA LEU A 233 -10.21 7.32 15.67
C LEU A 233 -11.43 8.23 15.48
N ARG A 234 -11.23 9.40 14.85
CA ARG A 234 -12.34 10.30 14.47
C ARG A 234 -13.31 9.58 13.53
N LYS A 235 -14.62 9.79 13.72
CA LYS A 235 -15.65 9.19 12.86
C LYS A 235 -15.42 9.59 11.40
N SER A 236 -15.49 8.61 10.50
CA SER A 236 -15.32 8.79 9.05
C SER A 236 -13.96 9.39 8.65
N ALA A 237 -12.95 9.30 9.51
CA ALA A 237 -11.59 9.74 9.18
C ALA A 237 -10.87 8.82 8.20
N VAL A 238 -11.40 7.63 7.91
CA VAL A 238 -10.88 6.70 6.92
C VAL A 238 -12.04 6.14 6.12
N GLU A 239 -11.96 6.26 4.80
CA GLU A 239 -12.98 5.75 3.86
C GLU A 239 -12.38 4.78 2.84
N THR A 240 -11.06 4.84 2.62
CA THR A 240 -10.36 4.03 1.61
C THR A 240 -9.06 3.49 2.19
N ILE A 241 -8.88 2.18 2.04
CA ILE A 241 -7.67 1.47 2.43
C ILE A 241 -7.13 0.71 1.21
N LEU A 242 -5.85 0.90 0.93
CA LEU A 242 -5.10 0.08 0.00
C LEU A 242 -4.04 -0.71 0.78
N THR A 243 -3.87 -1.96 0.41
CA THR A 243 -3.10 -2.93 1.16
C THR A 243 -2.20 -3.67 0.18
N LEU A 244 -0.89 -3.69 0.45
CA LEU A 244 0.13 -4.26 -0.45
C LEU A 244 0.84 -5.41 0.28
N SER A 245 0.72 -6.64 -0.23
CA SER A 245 1.32 -7.85 0.38
C SER A 245 0.99 -8.03 1.87
N THR A 246 -0.22 -7.64 2.28
CA THR A 246 -0.61 -7.62 3.70
C THR A 246 -1.21 -8.96 4.12
N PRO A 247 -0.72 -9.60 5.19
CA PRO A 247 -1.39 -10.76 5.79
C PRO A 247 -2.65 -10.29 6.52
N HIS A 248 -3.83 -10.59 5.99
CA HIS A 248 -5.13 -10.28 6.58
C HIS A 248 -5.68 -11.41 7.45
N GLN A 249 -5.47 -12.66 7.03
CA GLN A 249 -6.11 -13.83 7.65
C GLN A 249 -5.46 -14.22 8.98
N SER A 250 -4.13 -14.25 9.02
CA SER A 250 -3.34 -14.67 10.17
C SER A 250 -1.90 -14.15 10.06
N PRO A 251 -1.13 -14.09 11.16
CA PRO A 251 0.27 -13.67 11.08
C PRO A 251 1.09 -14.61 10.17
N PRO A 252 2.08 -14.09 9.41
CA PRO A 252 2.95 -14.92 8.56
C PRO A 252 3.75 -15.96 9.35
N VAL A 253 4.15 -15.60 10.57
CA VAL A 253 4.82 -16.48 11.52
C VAL A 253 4.18 -16.30 12.90
N ALA A 254 3.57 -17.35 13.43
CA ALA A 254 2.91 -17.33 14.73
C ALA A 254 3.91 -17.60 15.87
N LEU A 255 4.80 -16.64 16.14
CA LEU A 255 5.83 -16.78 17.20
C LEU A 255 5.25 -16.63 18.62
N GLN A 256 4.15 -15.87 18.78
CA GLN A 256 3.51 -15.61 20.06
C GLN A 256 1.98 -15.75 19.96
N PRO A 257 1.30 -16.31 20.98
CA PRO A 257 -0.16 -16.38 21.01
C PRO A 257 -0.84 -15.00 20.97
N SER A 258 -0.25 -13.99 21.61
CA SER A 258 -0.75 -12.61 21.65
C SER A 258 -0.97 -12.04 20.24
N LEU A 259 -0.03 -12.27 19.32
CA LEU A 259 -0.13 -11.82 17.93
C LEU A 259 -1.33 -12.47 17.23
N SER A 260 -1.51 -13.79 17.37
CA SER A 260 -2.65 -14.51 16.80
C SER A 260 -3.99 -14.04 17.39
N HIS A 261 -4.04 -13.77 18.71
CA HIS A 261 -5.23 -13.20 19.35
C HIS A 261 -5.55 -11.82 18.80
N TYR A 262 -4.55 -10.97 18.59
CA TYR A 262 -4.77 -9.65 18.04
C TYR A 262 -5.32 -9.69 16.61
N PHE A 263 -4.79 -10.57 15.75
CA PHE A 263 -5.36 -10.85 14.42
C PHE A 263 -6.82 -11.31 14.49
N ALA A 264 -7.12 -12.28 15.35
CA ALA A 264 -8.47 -12.79 15.51
C ALA A 264 -9.44 -11.69 15.99
N ASN A 265 -9.02 -10.86 16.93
CA ASN A 265 -9.81 -9.75 17.47
C ASN A 265 -10.13 -8.71 16.39
N VAL A 266 -9.12 -8.28 15.61
CA VAL A 266 -9.31 -7.32 14.51
C VAL A 266 -10.21 -7.91 13.42
N ASN A 267 -10.00 -9.18 13.04
CA ASN A 267 -10.83 -9.84 12.04
C ASN A 267 -12.29 -9.98 12.52
N GLN A 268 -12.52 -10.34 13.77
CA GLN A 268 -13.86 -10.44 14.32
C GLN A 268 -14.56 -9.06 14.41
N ALA A 269 -13.82 -8.02 14.80
CA ALA A 269 -14.35 -6.66 14.84
C ALA A 269 -14.72 -6.13 13.44
N TRP A 270 -13.92 -6.45 12.42
CA TRP A 270 -14.24 -6.13 11.02
C TRP A 270 -15.50 -6.86 10.54
N LYS A 271 -15.63 -8.17 10.81
CA LYS A 271 -16.85 -8.93 10.47
C LYS A 271 -18.10 -8.32 11.11
N ARG A 272 -18.05 -8.05 12.42
CA ARG A 272 -19.14 -7.37 13.15
C ARG A 272 -19.41 -5.95 12.65
N GLY A 273 -18.38 -5.26 12.14
CA GLY A 273 -18.48 -3.91 11.59
C GLY A 273 -19.37 -3.82 10.35
N TYR A 274 -19.62 -4.94 9.67
CA TYR A 274 -20.54 -5.06 8.53
C TYR A 274 -21.87 -5.73 8.87
N GLU A 275 -22.03 -6.27 10.09
CA GLU A 275 -23.29 -6.85 10.54
C GLU A 275 -24.35 -5.75 10.70
N VAL A 276 -25.55 -6.03 10.18
CA VAL A 276 -26.68 -5.13 10.32
C VAL A 276 -27.31 -5.31 11.70
N GLN A 277 -27.28 -4.26 12.52
CA GLN A 277 -27.96 -4.28 13.81
C GLN A 277 -29.47 -4.13 13.61
N THR A 278 -30.21 -5.20 13.90
CA THR A 278 -31.67 -5.27 13.82
C THR A 278 -32.26 -5.41 15.22
N THR A 279 -33.35 -4.70 15.53
CA THR A 279 -34.09 -4.91 16.80
C THR A 279 -34.78 -6.28 16.83
N GLN A 280 -35.19 -6.72 18.02
CA GLN A 280 -36.09 -7.89 18.18
C GLN A 280 -37.43 -7.72 17.41
N THR A 281 -37.78 -6.50 17.01
CA THR A 281 -38.97 -6.16 16.22
C THR A 281 -38.69 -6.07 14.70
N GLY A 282 -37.49 -6.41 14.24
CA GLY A 282 -37.15 -6.45 12.80
C GLY A 282 -36.81 -5.09 12.17
N HIS A 283 -36.63 -4.04 12.96
CA HIS A 283 -36.28 -2.70 12.45
C HIS A 283 -34.76 -2.46 12.48
N TYR A 284 -34.24 -1.90 11.38
CA TYR A 284 -32.84 -1.49 11.23
C TYR A 284 -32.52 -0.33 12.19
N MET A 285 -31.59 -0.50 13.14
CA MET A 285 -31.26 0.55 14.11
C MET A 285 -30.23 1.56 13.59
N SER A 286 -29.26 1.12 12.79
CA SER A 286 -28.22 1.96 12.19
C SER A 286 -27.56 1.23 11.02
N TYR A 287 -27.00 1.99 10.09
CA TYR A 287 -26.07 1.44 9.10
C TYR A 287 -24.84 0.83 9.80
N PRO A 288 -24.26 -0.26 9.24
CA PRO A 288 -23.06 -0.89 9.80
C PRO A 288 -21.90 0.10 9.96
N LEU A 289 -21.09 -0.07 11.00
CA LEU A 289 -20.01 0.85 11.36
C LEU A 289 -19.02 1.07 10.20
N LEU A 290 -18.69 0.00 9.46
CA LEU A 290 -17.70 0.03 8.38
C LEU A 290 -18.32 0.17 6.98
N SER A 291 -19.63 0.47 6.88
CA SER A 291 -20.35 0.59 5.60
C SER A 291 -19.81 1.69 4.66
N HIS A 292 -19.05 2.64 5.19
CA HIS A 292 -18.42 3.72 4.43
C HIS A 292 -16.94 3.46 4.09
N VAL A 293 -16.41 2.29 4.48
CA VAL A 293 -15.00 1.94 4.29
C VAL A 293 -14.87 0.94 3.15
N VAL A 294 -14.06 1.26 2.15
CA VAL A 294 -13.65 0.36 1.07
C VAL A 294 -12.20 -0.05 1.25
N ILE A 295 -11.91 -1.34 1.07
CA ILE A 295 -10.55 -1.88 1.14
C ILE A 295 -10.20 -2.68 -0.11
N VAL A 296 -9.01 -2.40 -0.66
CA VAL A 296 -8.45 -3.17 -1.77
C VAL A 296 -7.12 -3.78 -1.36
N SER A 297 -7.03 -5.09 -1.50
CA SER A 297 -5.81 -5.85 -1.19
C SER A 297 -5.14 -6.29 -2.48
N ILE A 298 -3.88 -5.91 -2.67
CA ILE A 298 -3.05 -6.34 -3.80
C ILE A 298 -1.99 -7.30 -3.28
N SER A 299 -2.00 -8.54 -3.79
CA SER A 299 -1.00 -9.54 -3.44
C SER A 299 0.22 -9.52 -4.36
N GLY A 300 1.42 -9.72 -3.81
CA GLY A 300 2.66 -9.84 -4.61
C GLY A 300 2.72 -11.10 -5.48
N GLY A 301 1.86 -12.09 -5.22
CA GLY A 301 1.81 -13.35 -5.95
C GLY A 301 2.83 -14.37 -5.44
N TYR A 302 3.23 -15.31 -6.31
CA TYR A 302 4.02 -16.49 -5.93
C TYR A 302 5.50 -16.21 -5.59
N ASN A 303 6.04 -15.05 -5.96
CA ASN A 303 7.41 -14.61 -5.59
C ASN A 303 7.46 -13.92 -4.22
N ASP A 304 6.31 -13.68 -3.56
CA ASP A 304 6.28 -13.24 -2.17
C ASP A 304 6.55 -14.43 -1.24
N TYR A 305 7.82 -14.58 -0.86
CA TYR A 305 8.25 -15.65 0.05
C TYR A 305 8.02 -15.32 1.53
N GLN A 306 7.69 -14.06 1.86
CA GLN A 306 7.46 -13.66 3.26
C GLN A 306 5.99 -13.85 3.65
N VAL A 307 5.07 -13.51 2.76
CA VAL A 307 3.64 -13.65 2.97
C VAL A 307 3.05 -14.49 1.84
N ARG A 308 2.35 -15.56 2.21
CA ARG A 308 1.68 -16.41 1.22
C ARG A 308 0.40 -15.71 0.77
N SER A 309 0.09 -15.74 -0.52
CA SER A 309 -1.11 -15.08 -1.08
C SER A 309 -2.43 -15.51 -0.42
N LYS A 310 -2.52 -16.73 0.11
CA LYS A 310 -3.70 -17.19 0.88
C LYS A 310 -3.92 -16.37 2.16
N LEU A 311 -2.87 -15.82 2.77
CA LEU A 311 -2.99 -14.97 3.94
C LEU A 311 -3.41 -13.54 3.57
N GLU A 312 -3.23 -13.14 2.30
CA GLU A 312 -3.46 -11.78 1.80
C GLU A 312 -4.90 -11.55 1.31
N THR A 313 -5.74 -12.57 1.39
CA THR A 313 -7.16 -12.48 1.04
C THR A 313 -7.98 -11.80 2.13
N LEU A 314 -9.00 -11.05 1.71
CA LEU A 314 -10.03 -10.45 2.57
C LEU A 314 -11.27 -11.35 2.72
N ASP A 315 -11.26 -12.54 2.11
CA ASP A 315 -12.35 -13.51 2.19
C ASP A 315 -12.76 -13.77 3.65
N ASP A 316 -14.07 -13.91 3.87
CA ASP A 316 -14.72 -14.08 5.17
C ASP A 316 -14.49 -12.95 6.19
N ILE A 317 -13.78 -11.87 5.83
CA ILE A 317 -13.53 -10.70 6.69
C ILE A 317 -14.31 -9.49 6.19
N VAL A 318 -14.29 -9.25 4.88
CA VAL A 318 -14.90 -8.09 4.23
C VAL A 318 -15.90 -8.57 3.18
N PRO A 319 -17.13 -8.03 3.15
CA PRO A 319 -18.09 -8.40 2.11
C PRO A 319 -17.62 -7.90 0.74
N PRO A 320 -17.91 -8.63 -0.36
CA PRO A 320 -17.49 -8.25 -1.72
C PRO A 320 -17.95 -6.86 -2.18
N THR A 321 -18.97 -6.29 -1.54
CA THR A 321 -19.48 -4.94 -1.80
C THR A 321 -18.58 -3.82 -1.25
N HIS A 322 -17.68 -4.14 -0.32
CA HIS A 322 -16.82 -3.17 0.38
C HIS A 322 -15.33 -3.49 0.25
N GLY A 323 -14.96 -4.56 -0.45
CA GLY A 323 -13.58 -4.83 -0.75
C GLY A 323 -13.36 -6.08 -1.57
N PHE A 324 -12.14 -6.19 -2.10
CA PHE A 324 -11.70 -7.38 -2.84
C PHE A 324 -10.18 -7.52 -2.75
N THR A 325 -9.71 -8.72 -3.05
CA THR A 325 -8.29 -9.04 -3.20
C THR A 325 -7.98 -9.34 -4.65
N ILE A 326 -6.87 -8.82 -5.16
CA ILE A 326 -6.35 -9.12 -6.50
C ILE A 326 -4.86 -9.40 -6.46
N SER A 327 -4.39 -10.31 -7.32
CA SER A 327 -2.95 -10.55 -7.49
C SER A 327 -2.33 -9.56 -8.46
N SER A 328 -1.10 -9.11 -8.18
CA SER A 328 -0.28 -8.35 -9.13
C SER A 328 -0.09 -9.10 -10.47
N THR A 329 -0.17 -10.43 -10.45
CA THR A 329 -0.14 -11.28 -11.65
C THR A 329 -1.42 -11.21 -12.48
N SER A 330 -2.55 -10.88 -11.85
CA SER A 330 -3.87 -10.74 -12.50
C SER A 330 -4.22 -9.29 -12.82
N MET A 331 -3.47 -8.32 -12.27
CA MET A 331 -3.68 -6.91 -12.55
C MET A 331 -3.29 -6.58 -13.99
N ARG A 332 -4.22 -5.99 -14.74
CA ARG A 332 -3.99 -5.48 -16.09
C ARG A 332 -2.78 -4.53 -16.09
N ASN A 333 -1.90 -4.68 -17.07
CA ASN A 333 -0.65 -3.92 -17.24
C ASN A 333 0.42 -4.14 -16.16
N VAL A 334 0.19 -5.07 -15.22
CA VAL A 334 1.21 -5.49 -14.25
C VAL A 334 1.73 -6.87 -14.63
N TRP A 335 0.87 -7.90 -14.63
CA TRP A 335 1.18 -9.30 -15.00
C TRP A 335 2.49 -9.87 -14.46
N LEU A 336 2.90 -9.41 -13.27
CA LEU A 336 4.20 -9.76 -12.68
C LEU A 336 4.00 -10.17 -11.23
N SER A 337 4.64 -11.28 -10.85
CA SER A 337 4.80 -11.60 -9.44
C SER A 337 6.05 -10.94 -8.88
N MET A 338 5.91 -10.41 -7.67
CA MET A 338 6.89 -9.54 -7.04
C MET A 338 7.33 -10.15 -5.72
N GLU A 339 8.60 -9.97 -5.39
CA GLU A 339 9.08 -10.19 -4.03
C GLU A 339 8.36 -9.26 -3.05
N HIS A 340 8.32 -9.65 -1.77
CA HIS A 340 7.57 -8.96 -0.72
C HIS A 340 7.78 -7.44 -0.68
N GLN A 341 9.03 -7.01 -0.88
CA GLN A 341 9.39 -5.59 -0.87
C GLN A 341 9.27 -4.94 -2.25
N ALA A 342 9.43 -5.72 -3.33
CA ALA A 342 9.42 -5.23 -4.70
C ALA A 342 8.07 -4.65 -5.12
N ILE A 343 6.99 -5.08 -4.46
CA ILE A 343 5.64 -4.53 -4.63
C ILE A 343 5.59 -3.00 -4.44
N LEU A 344 6.53 -2.41 -3.70
CA LEU A 344 6.59 -0.97 -3.41
C LEU A 344 7.36 -0.13 -4.43
N TRP A 345 8.15 -0.73 -5.30
CA TRP A 345 9.00 0.01 -6.25
C TRP A 345 8.96 -0.56 -7.67
N CYS A 346 8.11 -1.55 -7.90
CA CYS A 346 7.86 -2.03 -9.24
C CYS A 346 6.99 -1.06 -10.01
N ASN A 347 7.57 -0.36 -10.97
CA ASN A 347 6.92 0.76 -11.64
C ASN A 347 5.59 0.36 -12.30
N GLN A 348 5.54 -0.84 -12.92
CA GLN A 348 4.31 -1.35 -13.52
C GLN A 348 3.13 -1.39 -12.53
N LEU A 349 3.38 -1.83 -11.29
CA LEU A 349 2.35 -1.83 -10.25
C LEU A 349 2.13 -0.44 -9.66
N VAL A 350 3.22 0.26 -9.32
CA VAL A 350 3.18 1.57 -8.66
C VAL A 350 2.29 2.54 -9.44
N VAL A 351 2.41 2.59 -10.76
CA VAL A 351 1.58 3.53 -11.53
C VAL A 351 0.10 3.12 -11.58
N GLN A 352 -0.21 1.81 -11.59
CA GLN A 352 -1.62 1.38 -11.47
C GLN A 352 -2.20 1.79 -10.12
N VAL A 353 -1.42 1.65 -9.05
CA VAL A 353 -1.79 2.04 -7.69
C VAL A 353 -1.97 3.56 -7.56
N CYS A 354 -1.07 4.37 -8.11
CA CYS A 354 -1.21 5.82 -8.09
C CYS A 354 -2.46 6.29 -8.84
N GLY A 355 -2.85 5.58 -9.90
CA GLY A 355 -4.11 5.81 -10.61
C GLY A 355 -5.36 5.28 -9.90
N PHE A 356 -5.21 4.53 -8.80
CA PHE A 356 -6.29 3.98 -7.97
C PHE A 356 -6.64 4.91 -6.80
N SER A 357 -5.65 5.59 -6.20
CA SER A 357 -5.81 6.47 -5.04
C SER A 357 -6.57 7.78 -5.29
N LEU A 358 -7.26 7.92 -6.42
CA LEU A 358 -7.93 9.15 -6.82
C LEU A 358 -9.44 8.96 -6.86
N PRO A 359 -10.19 9.84 -6.16
CA PRO A 359 -11.63 9.74 -6.07
C PRO A 359 -12.27 10.22 -7.38
N GLU A 360 -12.31 9.36 -8.39
CA GLU A 360 -13.29 9.46 -9.49
C GLU A 360 -14.18 8.22 -9.46
N SER A 361 -15.05 8.16 -8.45
CA SER A 361 -16.07 7.15 -8.21
C SER A 361 -15.55 5.70 -8.01
N SER A 362 -16.00 5.07 -6.93
CA SER A 362 -15.82 3.63 -6.68
C SER A 362 -16.27 2.73 -7.84
N LEU A 363 -17.09 3.24 -8.77
CA LEU A 363 -17.54 2.57 -9.98
C LEU A 363 -16.48 2.45 -11.09
N ASN A 364 -15.51 3.36 -11.17
CA ASN A 364 -14.42 3.29 -12.16
C ASN A 364 -13.25 2.41 -11.71
N LEU A 365 -13.19 2.12 -10.41
CA LEU A 365 -12.24 1.20 -9.79
C LEU A 365 -12.33 -0.19 -10.42
N LEU A 366 -13.55 -0.70 -10.61
CA LEU A 366 -13.83 -2.04 -11.15
C LEU A 366 -13.49 -2.19 -12.64
N LYS A 367 -13.38 -1.10 -13.41
CA LYS A 367 -13.06 -1.17 -14.85
C LYS A 367 -11.56 -1.32 -15.14
N LYS A 368 -10.71 -1.15 -14.13
CA LYS A 368 -9.25 -1.34 -14.24
C LYS A 368 -8.80 -2.77 -13.86
N PHE A 369 -9.71 -3.58 -13.31
CA PHE A 369 -9.44 -4.95 -12.84
C PHE A 369 -9.99 -6.00 -13.81
#